data_AF-A0AAW7IF14-F1
#
_entry.id   AF-A0AAW7IF14-F1
#
_cell.length_a   1.000
_cell.length_b   1.000
_cell.length_c   1.000
_cell.angle_alpha   90.00
_cell.angle_beta   90.00
_cell.angle_gamma   90.00
#
_symmetry.space_group_name_H-M   'P 1'
#
loop_
_entity.id
_entity.type
_entity.pdbx_description
1 polymer ?
#
loop_
_entity_poly.entity_id
_entity_poly.type
_entity_poly.pdbx_seq_one_letter_code
_entity_poly.pdbx_strand_id
1 'polypeptide(L)'
;MDALVQEVNGVATANHSCGHDPHSTIVLFLALAIASSGIRPKLTLRLIFQPAEEKGEGDLQMINDGAFENVTYLHALIYGMKILINTVILAAEEEKFTIKI
;
A
#
# COMPACT_ATOMS: atom_id res chain seq x y z
N MET A 1 -6.65 -7.51 5.20
CA MET A 1 -5.88 -8.07 4.07
C MET A 1 -6.87 -8.84 3.23
N ASP A 2 -7.04 -8.46 1.96
CA ASP A 2 -8.12 -8.96 1.09
C ASP A 2 -7.86 -10.40 0.64
N ALA A 3 -8.91 -11.21 0.55
CA ALA A 3 -8.82 -12.59 0.10
C ALA A 3 -9.73 -12.81 -1.12
N LEU A 4 -9.24 -13.58 -2.09
CA LEU A 4 -10.06 -14.06 -3.20
C LEU A 4 -10.62 -15.44 -2.88
N VAL A 5 -11.87 -15.66 -3.24
CA VAL A 5 -12.48 -16.99 -3.15
C VAL A 5 -12.02 -17.82 -4.35
N GLN A 6 -11.38 -18.94 -4.06
CA GLN A 6 -10.86 -19.88 -5.05
C GLN A 6 -11.35 -21.28 -4.72
N GLU A 7 -11.50 -22.13 -5.73
CA GLU A 7 -11.74 -23.55 -5.50
C GLU A 7 -10.43 -24.23 -5.08
N VAL A 8 -10.42 -24.85 -3.90
CA VAL A 8 -9.32 -25.67 -3.40
C VAL A 8 -9.88 -27.06 -3.11
N ASN A 9 -9.47 -28.05 -3.92
CA ASN A 9 -9.95 -29.44 -3.80
C ASN A 9 -11.49 -29.57 -3.82
N GLY A 10 -12.18 -28.83 -4.69
CA GLY A 10 -13.65 -28.87 -4.78
C GLY A 10 -14.39 -28.02 -3.74
N VAL A 11 -13.67 -27.25 -2.91
CA VAL A 11 -14.27 -26.40 -1.86
C VAL A 11 -13.94 -24.93 -2.11
N ALA A 12 -14.97 -24.08 -2.16
CA ALA A 12 -14.81 -22.63 -2.21
C ALA A 12 -14.13 -22.13 -0.92
N THR A 13 -12.90 -21.65 -1.05
CA THR A 13 -12.03 -21.25 0.07
C THR A 13 -11.53 -19.83 -0.17
N ALA A 14 -11.58 -18.98 0.86
CA ALA A 14 -10.96 -17.65 0.80
C ALA A 14 -9.44 -17.78 0.98
N ASN A 15 -8.67 -17.40 -0.03
CA ASN A 15 -7.22 -17.48 -0.04
C ASN A 15 -6.59 -16.10 -0.19
N HIS A 16 -5.47 -15.90 0.51
CA HIS A 16 -4.64 -14.72 0.39
C HIS A 16 -3.60 -14.88 -0.74
N SER A 17 -4.07 -15.10 -1.97
CA SER A 17 -3.23 -15.52 -3.10
C SER A 17 -2.72 -14.39 -3.99
N CYS A 18 -3.17 -13.15 -3.76
CA CYS A 18 -2.97 -12.03 -4.69
C CYS A 18 -1.70 -11.21 -4.42
N GLY A 19 -0.87 -11.67 -3.49
CA GLY A 19 0.43 -11.04 -3.21
C GLY A 19 0.33 -9.76 -2.37
N HIS A 20 -0.78 -9.51 -1.68
CA HIS A 20 -0.92 -8.33 -0.82
C HIS A 20 0.00 -8.41 0.42
N ASP A 21 0.36 -9.63 0.86
CA ASP A 21 1.31 -9.89 1.95
C ASP A 21 2.70 -9.35 1.63
N PRO A 22 3.35 -9.74 0.51
CA PRO A 22 4.67 -9.22 0.18
C PRO A 22 4.64 -7.70 -0.08
N HIS A 23 3.60 -7.14 -0.70
CA HIS A 23 3.50 -5.69 -0.88
C HIS A 23 3.54 -4.93 0.46
N SER A 24 2.71 -5.34 1.41
CA SER A 24 2.66 -4.72 2.74
C SER A 24 3.97 -4.90 3.51
N THR A 25 4.58 -6.09 3.38
CA THR A 25 5.86 -6.41 4.03
C THR A 25 7.00 -5.54 3.49
N ILE A 26 7.12 -5.40 2.17
CA ILE A 26 8.18 -4.60 1.52
C ILE A 26 8.10 -3.15 1.98
N VAL A 27 6.90 -2.60 2.04
CA VAL A 27 6.67 -1.19 2.41
C VAL A 27 6.99 -0.94 3.87
N LEU A 28 6.53 -1.83 4.76
CA LEU A 28 6.85 -1.73 6.17
C LEU A 28 8.37 -1.84 6.38
N PHE A 29 9.02 -2.75 5.65
CA PHE A 29 10.47 -2.89 5.70
C PHE A 29 11.20 -1.65 5.19
N LEU A 30 10.72 -1.03 4.10
CA LEU A 30 11.25 0.24 3.60
C LEU A 30 11.15 1.36 4.66
N ALA A 31 10.00 1.47 5.32
CA ALA A 31 9.80 2.46 6.39
C ALA A 31 10.79 2.24 7.55
N LEU A 32 10.97 0.99 7.98
CA LEU A 32 11.94 0.61 9.01
C LEU A 32 13.38 0.89 8.57
N ALA A 33 13.72 0.59 7.32
CA ALA A 33 15.04 0.84 6.77
C ALA A 33 15.37 2.34 6.73
N ILE A 34 14.42 3.18 6.27
CA ILE A 34 14.58 4.63 6.26
C ILE A 34 14.74 5.15 7.69
N ALA A 35 13.87 4.74 8.62
CA ALA A 35 13.94 5.14 10.02
C ALA A 35 15.28 4.77 10.69
N SER A 36 15.86 3.62 10.31
CA SER A 36 17.12 3.12 10.88
C SER A 36 18.38 3.64 10.18
N SER A 37 18.25 4.16 8.95
CA SER A 37 19.39 4.58 8.12
C SER A 37 20.03 5.91 8.52
N GLY A 38 19.36 6.70 9.38
CA GLY A 38 19.74 8.08 9.65
C GLY A 38 19.43 9.06 8.50
N ILE A 39 18.90 8.58 7.37
CA ILE A 39 18.41 9.41 6.27
C ILE A 39 17.22 10.22 6.80
N ARG A 40 17.24 11.53 6.56
CA ARG A 40 16.11 12.43 6.79
C ARG A 40 15.63 12.97 5.45
N PRO A 41 14.63 12.33 4.82
CA PRO A 41 13.98 12.87 3.63
C PRO A 41 13.56 14.32 3.86
N LYS A 42 13.62 15.14 2.80
CA LYS A 42 13.15 16.54 2.87
C LYS A 42 11.63 16.66 2.96
N LEU A 43 10.94 15.56 2.64
CA LEU A 43 9.49 15.46 2.56
C LEU A 43 9.01 14.43 3.58
N THR A 44 7.80 14.60 4.09
CA THR A 44 7.13 13.61 4.95
C THR A 44 6.77 12.38 4.13
N LEU A 45 7.06 11.17 4.62
CA LEU A 45 6.64 9.94 3.97
C LEU A 45 5.34 9.42 4.61
N ARG A 46 4.26 9.36 3.83
CA ARG A 46 3.01 8.64 4.20
C ARG A 46 3.06 7.25 3.59
N LEU A 47 2.69 6.23 4.35
CA LEU A 47 2.60 4.83 3.91
C LEU A 47 1.13 4.47 3.81
N ILE A 48 0.64 4.26 2.60
CA ILE A 48 -0.79 4.04 2.37
C ILE A 48 -1.04 2.56 2.04
N PHE A 49 -1.86 1.89 2.86
CA PHE A 49 -2.25 0.50 2.65
C PHE A 49 -3.69 0.46 2.14
N GLN A 50 -3.86 0.41 0.82
CA GLN A 50 -5.19 0.42 0.21
C GLN A 50 -5.96 -0.88 0.54
N PRO A 51 -7.18 -0.79 1.11
CA PRO A 51 -8.05 -1.94 1.29
C PRO A 51 -8.91 -2.19 0.04
N ALA A 52 -9.61 -3.33 0.00
CA ALA A 52 -10.64 -3.65 -0.99
C ALA A 52 -10.22 -3.45 -2.46
N GLU A 53 -8.97 -3.79 -2.79
CA GLU A 53 -8.43 -3.65 -4.15
C GLU A 53 -9.22 -4.51 -5.15
N GLU A 54 -9.51 -5.75 -4.77
CA GLU A 54 -10.17 -6.75 -5.62
C GLU A 54 -11.59 -6.35 -6.05
N LYS A 55 -12.18 -5.36 -5.37
CA LYS A 55 -13.50 -4.82 -5.68
C LYS A 55 -13.44 -3.52 -6.50
N GLY A 56 -12.26 -2.90 -6.63
CA GLY A 56 -12.06 -1.64 -7.33
C GLY A 56 -12.72 -0.43 -6.64
N GLU A 57 -13.05 -0.53 -5.35
CA GLU A 57 -13.77 0.52 -4.59
C GLU A 57 -12.90 1.17 -3.51
N GLY A 58 -11.78 0.54 -3.16
CA GLY A 58 -10.93 0.98 -2.05
C GLY A 58 -10.27 2.34 -2.26
N ASP A 59 -9.80 2.61 -3.47
CA ASP A 59 -9.12 3.86 -3.82
C ASP A 59 -10.07 5.07 -3.76
N LEU A 60 -11.28 4.94 -4.29
CA LEU A 60 -12.32 5.97 -4.23
C LEU A 60 -12.70 6.31 -2.79
N GLN A 61 -12.85 5.29 -1.93
CA GLN A 61 -13.15 5.52 -0.53
C GLN A 61 -12.00 6.28 0.16
N MET A 62 -10.75 5.91 -0.11
CA MET A 62 -9.58 6.60 0.44
C MET A 62 -9.44 8.04 -0.05
N ILE A 63 -9.79 8.32 -1.31
CA ILE A 63 -9.87 9.70 -1.82
C ILE A 63 -10.90 10.50 -1.03
N ASN A 64 -12.11 9.95 -0.84
CA ASN A 64 -13.18 10.62 -0.11
C ASN A 64 -12.83 10.85 1.37
N ASP A 65 -12.05 9.95 1.97
CA ASP A 65 -11.57 10.05 3.35
C ASP A 65 -10.34 10.97 3.50
N GLY A 66 -9.87 11.58 2.41
CA GLY A 66 -8.76 12.53 2.42
C GLY A 66 -7.38 11.89 2.50
N ALA A 67 -7.24 10.58 2.25
CA ALA A 67 -5.96 9.86 2.34
C ALA A 67 -4.87 10.42 1.40
N PHE A 68 -5.28 11.12 0.34
CA PHE A 68 -4.40 11.76 -0.65
C PHE A 68 -4.33 13.29 -0.53
N GLU A 69 -4.95 13.89 0.48
CA GLU A 69 -4.84 15.33 0.71
C GLU A 69 -3.38 15.71 0.98
N ASN A 70 -2.92 16.78 0.31
CA ASN A 70 -1.58 17.36 0.38
C ASN A 70 -0.43 16.45 -0.10
N VAL A 71 -0.76 15.35 -0.78
CA VAL A 71 0.23 14.47 -1.39
C VAL A 71 0.81 15.09 -2.67
N THR A 72 2.12 15.32 -2.70
CA THR A 72 2.80 15.93 -3.87
C THR A 72 3.27 14.90 -4.89
N TYR A 73 3.72 13.74 -4.40
CA TYR A 73 4.20 12.64 -5.23
C TYR A 73 3.53 11.34 -4.81
N LEU A 74 3.09 10.54 -5.79
CA LEU A 74 2.43 9.26 -5.60
C LEU A 74 3.26 8.16 -6.29
N HIS A 75 3.72 7.14 -5.56
CA HIS A 75 4.48 6.03 -6.15
C HIS A 75 3.83 4.70 -5.78
N ALA A 76 3.54 3.84 -6.76
CA ALA A 76 3.04 2.49 -6.55
C ALA A 76 4.20 1.49 -6.48
N LEU A 77 4.13 0.50 -5.59
CA LEU A 77 5.04 -0.65 -5.59
C LEU A 77 4.26 -1.93 -5.94
N ILE A 78 4.67 -2.60 -7.02
CA ILE A 78 4.01 -3.80 -7.54
C ILE A 78 5.05 -4.93 -7.69
N TYR A 79 4.78 -6.10 -7.12
CA TYR A 79 5.64 -7.29 -7.23
C TYR A 79 4.80 -8.57 -7.48
N GLY A 80 4.95 -9.19 -8.66
CA GLY A 80 4.12 -10.35 -9.05
C GLY A 80 2.95 -9.99 -9.98
N MET A 81 2.27 -11.00 -10.50
CA MET A 81 1.58 -11.04 -11.81
C MET A 81 0.48 -9.98 -12.11
N LYS A 82 0.68 -9.25 -13.22
CA LYS A 82 -0.26 -8.75 -14.27
C LYS A 82 -1.61 -8.09 -13.95
N ILE A 83 -2.01 -7.92 -12.70
CA ILE A 83 -3.16 -7.08 -12.33
C ILE A 83 -2.58 -5.80 -11.73
N LEU A 84 -2.89 -4.69 -12.40
CA LEU A 84 -2.25 -3.40 -12.26
C LEU A 84 -2.92 -2.60 -11.15
N ILE A 85 -3.04 -3.15 -9.95
CA ILE A 85 -3.60 -2.39 -8.82
C ILE A 85 -3.07 -2.97 -7.51
N ASN A 86 -2.08 -2.28 -6.98
CA ASN A 86 -1.68 -2.29 -5.57
C ASN A 86 -0.74 -1.10 -5.43
N THR A 87 -1.30 0.00 -4.94
CA THR A 87 -0.56 1.24 -4.78
C THR A 87 -0.30 1.39 -3.31
N VAL A 88 0.81 0.83 -2.81
CA VAL A 88 1.36 1.40 -1.60
C VAL A 88 2.06 2.67 -1.98
N ILE A 89 1.42 3.76 -1.61
CA ILE A 89 1.79 5.09 -1.99
C ILE A 89 2.77 5.60 -0.95
N LEU A 90 4.00 5.86 -1.40
CA LEU A 90 4.88 6.81 -0.73
C LEU A 90 4.41 8.20 -1.12
N ALA A 91 3.62 8.82 -0.24
CA ALA A 91 3.31 10.22 -0.39
C ALA A 91 4.45 11.05 0.18
N ALA A 92 4.88 12.04 -0.56
CA ALA A 92 5.81 13.05 -0.09
C ALA A 92 5.10 14.40 0.07
N GLU A 93 5.21 15.01 1.25
CA GLU A 93 4.61 16.32 1.59
C GLU A 93 5.68 17.31 2.02
N GLU A 94 5.52 18.60 1.71
CA GLU A 94 6.40 19.69 2.17
C GLU A 94 6.18 20.02 3.66
N GLU A 95 6.49 19.07 4.53
CA GLU A 95 6.52 19.24 5.99
C GLU A 95 7.83 18.72 6.59
N LYS A 96 8.11 19.06 7.85
CA LYS A 96 9.22 18.49 8.61
C LYS A 96 9.08 16.96 8.63
N PHE A 97 10.15 16.25 8.25
CA PHE A 97 10.15 14.79 8.09
C PHE A 97 9.50 14.05 9.27
N THR A 98 8.48 13.28 8.94
CA THR A 98 7.84 12.27 9.80
C THR A 98 7.43 11.07 8.95
N ILE A 99 7.17 9.93 9.59
CA ILE A 99 6.57 8.75 8.98
C ILE A 99 5.14 8.65 9.50
N LYS A 100 4.15 8.75 8.60
CA LYS A 100 2.72 8.59 8.90
C LYS A 100 2.26 7.23 8.33
N ILE A 101 1.57 6.43 9.14
CA ILE A 101 0.89 5.19 8.74
C ILE A 101 -0.61 5.49 8.72
#